data_AF-A0A955IU05-F1
#
_entry.id   AF-A0A955IU05-F1
#
_cell.length_a   1.000
_cell.length_b   1.000
_cell.length_c   1.000
_cell.angle_alpha   90.00
_cell.angle_beta   90.00
_cell.angle_gamma   90.00
#
_symmetry.space_group_name_H-M   'P 1'
#
loop_
_entity.id
_entity.type
_entity.pdbx_description
1 polymer ?
#
loop_
_entity_poly.entity_id
_entity_poly.type
_entity_poly.pdbx_seq_one_letter_code
_entity_poly.pdbx_strand_id
1 'polypeptide(L)'
;MSSPLSPPTGCGGVQIRRPAVAKKRKKTRSLFTRKRRPPESLEDRILLSGTWADVDGDPIGGATEGDDVFTGTSGDDIASGLGGADDLFGDAGDDILSGGTGDDVLSGGSGDDTLLGGRGDDIIDGGEGSDTVSYEESSLRVTVDLEDGTATGEGTDTLTSIENVTGSSRNDIIRGSDDANVIDGGSGHDYIESGDGDDTVMGGKGNDVIDAGDGDDLVMGGAGNDLLIGGTGTDTVSFQDSSSGVEVDLVGGTASGDGNDELLGFENVIGSEFADTIEGDSGVNVLRGGGGNDDISGGAGDDVLEGEAGNDTISGGAGDDTIDGGAGADELQGGSGDDVISGGEGDDHVEGGEGDDIISGGAGDDEIQGGSGDEDRKST
;
A
#
# COMPACT_ATOMS: atom_id res chain seq x y z
N MET A 1 0.71 32.47 97.94
CA MET A 1 2.01 33.08 98.30
C MET A 1 2.93 32.90 97.11
N SER A 2 3.46 34.02 96.62
CA SER A 2 4.62 34.24 95.73
C SER A 2 4.87 33.34 94.51
N SER A 3 4.80 33.98 93.33
CA SER A 3 5.64 33.75 92.13
C SER A 3 7.14 33.98 92.45
N PRO A 4 8.09 33.95 91.48
CA PRO A 4 8.20 33.30 90.16
C PRO A 4 9.57 32.56 90.00
N LEU A 5 9.90 32.03 88.81
CA LEU A 5 11.24 32.11 88.19
C LEU A 5 11.24 31.48 86.78
N SER A 6 11.67 32.28 85.80
CA SER A 6 12.10 31.88 84.45
C SER A 6 13.64 31.99 84.37
N PRO A 7 14.29 31.71 83.22
CA PRO A 7 14.62 30.43 82.57
C PRO A 7 16.17 30.20 82.60
N PRO A 8 16.78 29.28 81.82
CA PRO A 8 17.32 29.73 80.52
C PRO A 8 17.41 28.68 79.36
N THR A 9 17.38 29.21 78.14
CA THR A 9 18.01 28.84 76.84
C THR A 9 18.52 27.42 76.54
N GLY A 10 18.17 26.93 75.34
CA GLY A 10 19.08 26.08 74.56
C GLY A 10 18.47 25.21 73.45
N CYS A 11 18.56 25.71 72.20
CA CYS A 11 18.75 25.02 70.91
C CYS A 11 17.84 23.86 70.44
N GLY A 12 17.43 23.95 69.16
CA GLY A 12 17.22 22.79 68.30
C GLY A 12 15.91 22.77 67.52
N GLY A 13 15.71 23.72 66.60
CA GLY A 13 14.61 23.65 65.64
C GLY A 13 14.87 22.57 64.58
N VAL A 14 13.99 21.58 64.50
CA VAL A 14 13.82 20.72 63.32
C VAL A 14 12.37 20.88 62.85
N GLN A 15 12.17 21.75 61.86
CA GLN A 15 10.91 21.86 61.14
C GLN A 15 10.84 20.74 60.10
N ILE A 16 9.94 19.80 60.33
CA ILE A 16 9.51 18.79 59.35
C ILE A 16 8.77 19.54 58.23
N ARG A 17 9.39 19.61 57.04
CA ARG A 17 8.76 20.14 55.83
C ARG A 17 7.69 19.13 55.36
N ARG A 18 6.43 19.56 55.30
CA ARG A 18 5.37 18.87 54.56
C ARG A 18 5.60 19.07 53.06
N PRO A 19 5.48 18.03 52.21
CA PRO A 19 5.65 18.17 50.77
C PRO A 19 4.46 18.89 50.13
N ALA A 20 4.76 19.65 49.07
CA ALA A 20 3.84 20.45 48.31
C ALA A 20 2.79 19.60 47.55
N VAL A 21 1.54 20.04 47.58
CA VAL A 21 0.47 19.51 46.72
C VAL A 21 0.69 20.05 45.30
N ALA A 22 1.20 19.21 44.40
CA ALA A 22 1.28 19.50 42.98
C ALA A 22 -0.11 19.35 42.34
N LYS A 23 -0.67 20.46 41.84
CA LYS A 23 -1.85 20.44 40.96
C LYS A 23 -1.48 19.74 39.66
N LYS A 24 -1.93 18.49 39.46
CA LYS A 24 -1.90 17.83 38.15
C LYS A 24 -2.85 18.58 37.20
N ARG A 25 -2.30 19.41 36.31
CA ARG A 25 -2.98 19.83 35.09
C ARG A 25 -3.11 18.58 34.21
N LYS A 26 -4.35 18.11 33.99
CA LYS A 26 -4.65 17.18 32.90
C LYS A 26 -4.30 17.89 31.59
N LYS A 27 -3.16 17.58 30.99
CA LYS A 27 -2.97 17.79 29.55
C LYS A 27 -3.78 16.69 28.88
N THR A 28 -4.91 17.07 28.29
CA THR A 28 -5.57 16.28 27.26
C THR A 28 -4.57 16.12 26.12
N ARG A 29 -3.94 14.94 26.02
CA ARG A 29 -3.28 14.51 24.79
C ARG A 29 -4.41 14.28 23.80
N SER A 30 -4.61 15.23 22.90
CA SER A 30 -5.30 14.98 21.64
C SER A 30 -4.49 13.90 20.93
N LEU A 31 -5.10 12.72 20.78
CA LEU A 31 -4.68 11.75 19.78
C LEU A 31 -5.02 12.40 18.45
N PHE A 32 -4.05 13.12 17.88
CA PHE A 32 -4.02 13.34 16.45
C PHE A 32 -3.70 11.97 15.86
N THR A 33 -4.65 11.41 15.11
CA THR A 33 -4.36 10.40 14.11
C THR A 33 -3.23 10.96 13.25
N ARG A 34 -2.08 10.26 13.23
CA ARG A 34 -1.09 10.53 12.18
C ARG A 34 -1.80 10.12 10.90
N LYS A 35 -2.26 11.10 10.12
CA LYS A 35 -2.40 10.92 8.67
C LYS A 35 -1.10 10.26 8.23
N ARG A 36 -1.18 9.10 7.56
CA ARG A 36 -0.06 8.58 6.79
C ARG A 36 0.38 9.75 5.92
N ARG A 37 1.62 10.20 6.12
CA ARG A 37 2.21 11.15 5.17
C ARG A 37 2.35 10.37 3.86
N PRO A 38 2.11 11.00 2.70
CA PRO A 38 2.57 10.40 1.45
C PRO A 38 4.07 10.06 1.58
N PRO A 39 4.58 9.06 0.85
CA PRO A 39 6.00 8.75 0.87
C PRO A 39 6.79 10.05 0.68
N GLU A 40 7.64 10.38 1.67
CA GLU A 40 8.60 11.47 1.51
C GLU A 40 9.51 11.03 0.34
N SER A 41 9.68 11.89 -0.67
CA SER A 41 10.49 11.58 -1.87
C SER A 41 11.86 11.06 -1.44
N LEU A 42 12.44 10.09 -2.17
CA LEU A 42 13.75 9.53 -1.83
C LEU A 42 14.86 10.59 -1.71
N GLU A 43 14.72 11.76 -2.36
CA GLU A 43 15.55 12.96 -2.13
C GLU A 43 15.66 13.38 -0.65
N ASP A 44 14.62 13.16 0.18
CA ASP A 44 14.62 13.48 1.61
C ASP A 44 15.29 12.37 2.46
N ARG A 45 15.47 11.16 1.91
CA ARG A 45 16.09 10.00 2.57
C ARG A 45 17.59 9.89 2.26
N ILE A 46 18.00 10.17 1.02
CA ILE A 46 19.41 10.06 0.59
C ILE A 46 20.18 11.33 0.99
N LEU A 47 21.27 11.17 1.75
CA LEU A 47 22.17 12.28 2.08
C LEU A 47 22.97 12.70 0.83
N LEU A 48 22.44 13.65 0.05
CA LEU A 48 23.14 14.33 -1.07
C LEU A 48 24.47 15.02 -0.69
N SER A 49 24.87 14.99 0.59
CA SER A 49 26.07 15.65 1.11
C SER A 49 27.36 14.80 1.07
N GLY A 50 27.36 13.62 0.46
CA GLY A 50 28.54 12.74 0.41
C GLY A 50 28.97 12.27 1.82
N THR A 51 28.02 12.20 2.75
CA THR A 51 28.23 11.74 4.11
C THR A 51 27.59 10.37 4.24
N TRP A 52 28.40 9.35 4.40
CA TRP A 52 27.94 8.04 4.81
C TRP A 52 27.40 8.12 6.23
N ALA A 53 26.21 7.59 6.48
CA ALA A 53 25.61 7.60 7.80
C ALA A 53 24.82 6.32 8.04
N ASP A 54 25.12 5.66 9.16
CA ASP A 54 24.17 4.81 9.89
C ASP A 54 22.95 5.68 10.28
N VAL A 55 21.76 5.10 10.43
CA VAL A 55 20.56 5.78 10.98
C VAL A 55 20.83 6.50 12.31
N ASP A 56 21.83 6.07 13.08
CA ASP A 56 22.30 6.73 14.32
C ASP A 56 23.23 7.96 14.09
N GLY A 57 23.62 8.24 12.83
CA GLY A 57 24.29 9.47 12.41
C GLY A 57 25.80 9.54 12.68
N ASP A 58 26.47 8.40 12.85
CA ASP A 58 27.93 8.34 13.01
C ASP A 58 28.62 8.33 11.63
N PRO A 59 29.42 9.36 11.29
CA PRO A 59 30.05 9.45 9.98
C PRO A 59 31.23 8.47 9.85
N ILE A 60 31.07 7.49 8.97
CA ILE A 60 32.16 6.82 8.27
C ILE A 60 32.68 7.77 7.16
N GLY A 61 33.70 7.45 6.37
CA GLY A 61 34.34 8.42 5.44
C GLY A 61 33.37 9.20 4.54
N GLY A 62 33.85 10.30 3.93
CA GLY A 62 33.03 11.03 2.94
C GLY A 62 33.30 10.51 1.54
N ALA A 63 32.24 10.26 0.77
CA ALA A 63 32.30 9.94 -0.65
C ALA A 63 33.00 11.05 -1.46
N THR A 64 33.60 10.69 -2.57
CA THR A 64 34.33 11.59 -3.47
C THR A 64 33.81 11.50 -4.89
N GLU A 65 34.52 12.09 -5.86
CA GLU A 65 34.16 12.04 -7.29
C GLU A 65 35.11 11.08 -8.03
N GLY A 66 35.68 10.11 -7.32
CA GLY A 66 36.43 9.02 -7.92
C GLY A 66 36.30 7.77 -7.07
N ASP A 67 36.82 6.66 -7.59
CA ASP A 67 36.62 5.30 -7.10
C ASP A 67 36.75 5.17 -5.56
N ASP A 68 35.63 4.89 -4.93
CA ASP A 68 35.45 4.73 -3.49
C ASP A 68 35.03 3.30 -3.13
N VAL A 69 35.23 2.92 -1.87
CA VAL A 69 34.77 1.64 -1.33
C VAL A 69 34.04 1.90 -0.02
N PHE A 70 32.78 1.51 0.02
CA PHE A 70 31.92 1.56 1.18
C PHE A 70 31.65 0.16 1.72
N THR A 71 31.61 0.01 3.04
CA THR A 71 31.11 -1.19 3.69
C THR A 71 30.26 -0.75 4.86
N GLY A 72 28.99 -1.13 4.81
CA GLY A 72 27.98 -0.88 5.82
C GLY A 72 28.20 -1.72 7.07
N THR A 73 27.17 -1.75 7.88
CA THR A 73 27.10 -2.32 9.21
C THR A 73 26.06 -3.43 9.24
N SER A 74 25.49 -3.71 10.40
CA SER A 74 24.45 -4.74 10.52
C SER A 74 23.07 -4.15 10.79
N GLY A 75 22.89 -2.87 10.45
CA GLY A 75 21.60 -2.21 10.44
C GLY A 75 21.53 -1.28 9.25
N ASP A 76 20.35 -0.70 9.04
CA ASP A 76 20.01 0.07 7.84
C ASP A 76 21.01 1.21 7.56
N ASP A 77 21.66 1.15 6.42
CA ASP A 77 22.69 2.08 5.99
C ASP A 77 22.24 2.91 4.78
N ILE A 78 22.72 4.15 4.70
CA ILE A 78 22.52 5.01 3.54
C ILE A 78 23.88 5.43 2.99
N ALA A 79 24.15 5.04 1.75
CA ALA A 79 25.42 5.30 1.08
C ALA A 79 25.23 5.87 -0.33
N SER A 80 26.15 6.75 -0.72
CA SER A 80 26.23 7.29 -2.08
C SER A 80 27.70 7.36 -2.52
N GLY A 81 28.01 6.81 -3.69
CA GLY A 81 29.34 6.84 -4.33
C GLY A 81 29.63 8.17 -5.04
N LEU A 82 28.58 8.84 -5.52
CA LEU A 82 28.60 10.07 -6.32
C LEU A 82 29.15 9.84 -7.72
N GLY A 83 30.45 9.70 -7.87
CA GLY A 83 31.03 9.44 -9.17
C GLY A 83 32.39 8.78 -9.06
N GLY A 84 32.74 7.96 -10.04
CA GLY A 84 33.85 7.01 -9.89
C GLY A 84 33.38 5.62 -10.32
N ALA A 85 34.23 4.62 -10.20
CA ALA A 85 33.77 3.24 -10.17
C ALA A 85 33.82 2.78 -8.71
N ASP A 86 32.66 2.74 -8.08
CA ASP A 86 32.52 2.61 -6.63
C ASP A 86 32.06 1.19 -6.24
N ASP A 87 32.63 0.65 -5.16
CA ASP A 87 32.17 -0.61 -4.55
C ASP A 87 31.36 -0.30 -3.27
N LEU A 88 30.05 -0.55 -3.27
CA LEU A 88 29.15 -0.32 -2.14
C LEU A 88 28.58 -1.64 -1.62
N PHE A 89 28.84 -1.95 -0.35
CA PHE A 89 28.32 -3.13 0.34
C PHE A 89 27.48 -2.72 1.55
N GLY A 90 26.22 -3.14 1.63
CA GLY A 90 25.29 -2.87 2.74
C GLY A 90 25.52 -3.75 3.97
N ASP A 91 25.77 -5.06 3.75
CA ASP A 91 25.95 -6.13 4.75
C ASP A 91 24.62 -6.62 5.33
N ALA A 92 24.10 -6.08 6.44
CA ALA A 92 22.78 -6.49 6.92
C ALA A 92 21.95 -5.28 7.34
N GLY A 93 20.64 -5.31 7.10
CA GLY A 93 19.75 -4.16 7.30
C GLY A 93 18.96 -3.90 6.03
N ASP A 94 18.00 -2.98 6.10
CA ASP A 94 17.26 -2.53 4.92
C ASP A 94 17.98 -1.29 4.35
N ASP A 95 18.91 -1.49 3.43
CA ASP A 95 19.89 -0.49 3.01
C ASP A 95 19.43 0.35 1.81
N ILE A 96 19.96 1.57 1.68
CA ILE A 96 19.80 2.41 0.48
C ILE A 96 21.19 2.75 -0.07
N LEU A 97 21.53 2.14 -1.20
CA LEU A 97 22.83 2.32 -1.85
C LEU A 97 22.66 3.03 -3.19
N SER A 98 23.45 4.07 -3.43
CA SER A 98 23.49 4.78 -4.71
C SER A 98 24.91 4.84 -5.26
N GLY A 99 25.15 4.26 -6.44
CA GLY A 99 26.45 4.32 -7.13
C GLY A 99 26.74 5.74 -7.61
N GLY A 100 25.89 6.23 -8.50
CA GLY A 100 25.94 7.61 -8.99
C GLY A 100 26.36 7.66 -10.45
N THR A 101 27.62 7.97 -10.74
CA THR A 101 28.12 7.95 -12.13
C THR A 101 29.42 7.17 -12.26
N GLY A 102 29.53 6.38 -13.32
CA GLY A 102 30.63 5.45 -13.56
C GLY A 102 30.13 4.03 -13.34
N ASP A 103 31.02 3.05 -13.53
CA ASP A 103 30.62 1.64 -13.54
C ASP A 103 30.76 1.10 -12.11
N ASP A 104 29.65 1.00 -11.39
CA ASP A 104 29.61 0.75 -9.95
C ASP A 104 29.28 -0.71 -9.62
N VAL A 105 29.66 -1.15 -8.42
CA VAL A 105 29.30 -2.46 -7.85
C VAL A 105 28.52 -2.24 -6.57
N LEU A 106 27.24 -2.60 -6.57
CA LEU A 106 26.34 -2.50 -5.42
C LEU A 106 25.97 -3.89 -4.94
N SER A 107 26.05 -4.11 -3.63
CA SER A 107 25.57 -5.31 -2.98
C SER A 107 24.78 -4.93 -1.72
N GLY A 108 23.50 -5.25 -1.69
CA GLY A 108 22.63 -4.99 -0.54
C GLY A 108 23.05 -5.84 0.65
N GLY A 109 22.91 -7.15 0.54
CA GLY A 109 23.37 -8.11 1.54
C GLY A 109 22.21 -8.90 2.10
N SER A 110 21.78 -8.65 3.33
CA SER A 110 20.58 -9.27 3.90
C SER A 110 19.63 -8.22 4.44
N GLY A 111 18.35 -8.32 4.12
CA GLY A 111 17.34 -7.30 4.41
C GLY A 111 16.67 -6.86 3.12
N ASP A 112 15.72 -5.93 3.20
CA ASP A 112 14.99 -5.47 2.02
C ASP A 112 15.65 -4.18 1.50
N ASP A 113 16.53 -4.32 0.50
CA ASP A 113 17.43 -3.25 0.07
C ASP A 113 16.86 -2.41 -1.09
N THR A 114 17.29 -1.16 -1.21
CA THR A 114 17.01 -0.28 -2.36
C THR A 114 18.31 0.16 -3.02
N LEU A 115 18.50 -0.21 -4.28
CA LEU A 115 19.75 -0.07 -5.01
C LEU A 115 19.58 0.83 -6.25
N LEU A 116 20.35 1.91 -6.31
CA LEU A 116 20.37 2.87 -7.41
C LEU A 116 21.76 2.85 -8.07
N GLY A 117 21.93 2.12 -9.17
CA GLY A 117 23.20 2.10 -9.91
C GLY A 117 23.60 3.50 -10.40
N GLY A 118 22.69 4.14 -11.13
CA GLY A 118 22.88 5.48 -11.66
C GLY A 118 23.28 5.43 -13.13
N ARG A 119 24.33 6.18 -13.52
CA ARG A 119 24.82 6.17 -14.91
C ARG A 119 26.09 5.34 -15.00
N GLY A 120 26.13 4.39 -15.91
CA GLY A 120 27.29 3.52 -16.09
C GLY A 120 26.84 2.10 -16.35
N ASP A 121 27.78 1.20 -16.61
CA ASP A 121 27.46 -0.22 -16.71
C ASP A 121 27.64 -0.84 -15.31
N ASP A 122 26.55 -0.93 -14.54
CA ASP A 122 26.62 -1.28 -13.11
C ASP A 122 26.43 -2.79 -12.86
N ILE A 123 26.95 -3.28 -11.73
CA ILE A 123 26.66 -4.62 -11.19
C ILE A 123 25.88 -4.43 -9.89
N ILE A 124 24.65 -4.93 -9.87
CA ILE A 124 23.72 -4.74 -8.76
C ILE A 124 23.28 -6.13 -8.26
N ASP A 125 23.59 -6.44 -7.00
CA ASP A 125 23.19 -7.67 -6.31
C ASP A 125 22.37 -7.30 -5.07
N GLY A 126 21.08 -7.66 -5.03
CA GLY A 126 20.23 -7.41 -3.85
C GLY A 126 20.70 -8.23 -2.67
N GLY A 127 20.54 -9.54 -2.76
CA GLY A 127 21.10 -10.50 -1.82
C GLY A 127 20.01 -11.39 -1.23
N GLU A 128 19.95 -11.47 0.10
CA GLU A 128 18.87 -12.15 0.82
C GLU A 128 17.80 -11.14 1.25
N GLY A 129 16.61 -11.21 0.68
CA GLY A 129 15.52 -10.32 1.09
C GLY A 129 14.56 -10.09 -0.06
N SER A 130 13.81 -9.00 0.01
CA SER A 130 13.00 -8.47 -1.08
C SER A 130 13.63 -7.17 -1.56
N ASP A 131 14.44 -7.25 -2.60
CA ASP A 131 15.31 -6.15 -3.00
C ASP A 131 14.74 -5.36 -4.18
N THR A 132 14.98 -4.06 -4.20
CA THR A 132 14.45 -3.12 -5.21
C THR A 132 15.57 -2.44 -5.97
N VAL A 133 15.56 -2.56 -7.30
CA VAL A 133 16.34 -1.65 -8.15
C VAL A 133 15.50 -0.41 -8.47
N SER A 134 16.05 0.78 -8.22
CA SER A 134 15.34 2.04 -8.45
C SER A 134 16.02 2.90 -9.52
N TYR A 135 15.20 3.31 -10.48
CA TYR A 135 15.54 4.24 -11.56
C TYR A 135 14.76 5.55 -11.47
N GLU A 136 14.17 5.87 -10.30
CA GLU A 136 13.29 7.03 -10.12
C GLU A 136 13.96 8.37 -10.48
N GLU A 137 15.27 8.48 -10.23
CA GLU A 137 16.11 9.64 -10.51
C GLU A 137 16.56 9.70 -11.98
N SER A 138 16.27 8.66 -12.77
CA SER A 138 16.66 8.60 -14.17
C SER A 138 15.96 9.68 -14.99
N SER A 139 16.74 10.31 -15.85
CA SER A 139 16.24 11.31 -16.79
C SER A 139 15.81 10.71 -18.13
N LEU A 140 16.11 9.41 -18.32
CA LEU A 140 15.93 8.62 -19.53
C LEU A 140 14.90 7.51 -19.31
N ARG A 141 14.31 7.01 -20.40
CA ARG A 141 13.58 5.75 -20.36
C ARG A 141 14.54 4.64 -19.95
N VAL A 142 14.09 3.78 -19.05
CA VAL A 142 14.74 2.51 -18.72
C VAL A 142 14.02 1.32 -19.36
N THR A 143 14.78 0.25 -19.56
CA THR A 143 14.25 -1.05 -19.95
C THR A 143 14.85 -2.07 -19.01
N VAL A 144 14.03 -2.60 -18.12
CA VAL A 144 14.41 -3.55 -17.05
C VAL A 144 13.79 -4.91 -17.37
N ASP A 145 14.57 -5.96 -17.14
CA ASP A 145 14.16 -7.35 -17.31
C ASP A 145 14.78 -8.17 -16.17
N LEU A 146 13.97 -8.52 -15.18
CA LEU A 146 14.43 -9.24 -13.98
C LEU A 146 14.79 -10.69 -14.29
N GLU A 147 14.05 -11.35 -15.17
CA GLU A 147 14.34 -12.73 -15.61
C GLU A 147 15.67 -12.83 -16.37
N ASP A 148 15.93 -11.90 -17.30
CA ASP A 148 17.24 -11.82 -17.98
C ASP A 148 18.35 -11.25 -17.06
N GLY A 149 17.98 -10.63 -15.93
CA GLY A 149 18.89 -10.00 -14.98
C GLY A 149 19.60 -8.78 -15.57
N THR A 150 18.88 -7.93 -16.32
CA THR A 150 19.49 -6.78 -17.00
C THR A 150 18.62 -5.53 -16.94
N ALA A 151 19.28 -4.37 -17.00
CA ALA A 151 18.61 -3.11 -17.24
C ALA A 151 19.42 -2.21 -18.18
N THR A 152 18.72 -1.36 -18.93
CA THR A 152 19.35 -0.38 -19.82
C THR A 152 18.68 0.98 -19.73
N GLY A 153 19.41 2.04 -20.10
CA GLY A 153 18.86 3.40 -20.18
C GLY A 153 19.90 4.44 -19.80
N GLU A 154 20.39 4.37 -18.56
CA GLU A 154 21.51 5.17 -18.05
C GLU A 154 22.88 4.46 -18.21
N GLY A 155 22.85 3.17 -18.57
CA GLY A 155 23.94 2.35 -19.09
C GLY A 155 23.45 0.94 -19.39
N THR A 156 24.26 -0.09 -19.15
CA THR A 156 23.88 -1.51 -19.24
C THR A 156 24.20 -2.22 -17.92
N ASP A 157 23.19 -2.37 -17.07
CA ASP A 157 23.33 -2.91 -15.73
C ASP A 157 23.12 -4.43 -15.74
N THR A 158 23.82 -5.12 -14.85
CA THR A 158 23.59 -6.53 -14.52
C THR A 158 22.91 -6.60 -13.16
N LEU A 159 21.75 -7.24 -13.11
CA LEU A 159 20.93 -7.40 -11.92
C LEU A 159 21.01 -8.84 -11.44
N THR A 160 21.08 -9.06 -10.14
CA THR A 160 21.06 -10.37 -9.50
C THR A 160 20.35 -10.27 -8.16
N SER A 161 19.50 -11.24 -7.83
CA SER A 161 18.73 -11.23 -6.58
C SER A 161 17.94 -9.92 -6.42
N ILE A 162 17.20 -9.53 -7.45
CA ILE A 162 16.35 -8.33 -7.46
C ILE A 162 14.95 -8.79 -7.81
N GLU A 163 14.01 -8.52 -6.92
CA GLU A 163 12.60 -8.92 -7.06
C GLU A 163 11.69 -7.72 -7.38
N ASN A 164 12.18 -6.48 -7.23
CA ASN A 164 11.33 -5.30 -7.34
C ASN A 164 11.96 -4.21 -8.20
N VAL A 165 11.12 -3.41 -8.85
CA VAL A 165 11.55 -2.33 -9.74
C VAL A 165 10.79 -1.05 -9.44
N THR A 166 11.51 0.06 -9.29
CA THR A 166 10.94 1.40 -9.44
C THR A 166 11.45 2.01 -10.74
N GLY A 167 10.52 2.31 -11.64
CA GLY A 167 10.73 2.99 -12.90
C GLY A 167 11.12 4.46 -12.72
N SER A 168 11.31 5.13 -13.85
CA SER A 168 11.67 6.52 -13.96
C SER A 168 10.45 7.42 -14.15
N SER A 169 10.70 8.70 -14.47
CA SER A 169 9.66 9.64 -14.89
C SER A 169 9.46 9.67 -16.42
N ARG A 170 9.80 8.58 -17.11
CA ARG A 170 9.70 8.42 -18.56
C ARG A 170 8.92 7.16 -18.86
N ASN A 171 8.48 7.05 -20.11
CA ASN A 171 7.85 5.85 -20.65
C ASN A 171 8.81 4.66 -20.58
N ASP A 172 8.65 3.80 -19.59
CA ASP A 172 9.53 2.69 -19.28
C ASP A 172 9.03 1.36 -19.84
N ILE A 173 9.94 0.39 -19.89
CA ILE A 173 9.61 -1.00 -20.22
C ILE A 173 10.14 -1.85 -19.07
N ILE A 174 9.25 -2.50 -18.33
CA ILE A 174 9.61 -3.30 -17.17
C ILE A 174 9.08 -4.71 -17.40
N ARG A 175 9.97 -5.69 -17.27
CA ARG A 175 9.61 -7.10 -17.15
C ARG A 175 10.02 -7.60 -15.78
N GLY A 176 9.08 -8.18 -15.05
CA GLY A 176 9.37 -8.91 -13.83
C GLY A 176 9.91 -10.30 -14.12
N SER A 177 9.58 -11.25 -13.26
CA SER A 177 10.14 -12.60 -13.16
C SER A 177 9.04 -13.62 -12.89
N ASP A 178 9.41 -14.86 -12.56
CA ASP A 178 8.45 -15.86 -12.07
C ASP A 178 8.18 -15.77 -10.54
N ASP A 179 8.89 -14.88 -9.83
CA ASP A 179 8.69 -14.61 -8.40
C ASP A 179 7.71 -13.44 -8.20
N ALA A 180 7.03 -13.38 -7.05
CA ALA A 180 6.16 -12.26 -6.70
C ALA A 180 6.94 -10.93 -6.66
N ASN A 181 6.62 -10.03 -7.59
CA ASN A 181 7.28 -8.76 -7.80
C ASN A 181 6.44 -7.57 -7.30
N VAL A 182 7.11 -6.54 -6.79
CA VAL A 182 6.54 -5.20 -6.60
C VAL A 182 7.12 -4.26 -7.64
N ILE A 183 6.25 -3.76 -8.52
CA ILE A 183 6.64 -2.91 -9.64
C ILE A 183 5.93 -1.56 -9.54
N ASP A 184 6.70 -0.48 -9.56
CA ASP A 184 6.19 0.89 -9.73
C ASP A 184 6.72 1.46 -11.05
N GLY A 185 5.86 1.71 -12.04
CA GLY A 185 6.20 2.32 -13.32
C GLY A 185 6.57 3.81 -13.19
N GLY A 186 6.10 4.48 -12.13
CA GLY A 186 6.39 5.87 -11.84
C GLY A 186 5.53 6.86 -12.62
N SER A 187 6.13 7.58 -13.57
CA SER A 187 5.37 8.49 -14.42
C SER A 187 5.82 8.30 -15.86
N GLY A 188 4.91 8.24 -16.80
CA GLY A 188 5.31 7.88 -18.14
C GLY A 188 4.13 7.48 -18.98
N HIS A 189 4.38 6.54 -19.87
CA HIS A 189 3.37 5.74 -20.55
C HIS A 189 4.08 4.40 -20.63
N ASP A 190 3.92 3.65 -19.55
CA ASP A 190 4.80 2.56 -19.19
C ASP A 190 4.26 1.25 -19.75
N TYR A 191 5.17 0.32 -20.04
CA TYR A 191 4.82 -1.01 -20.50
C TYR A 191 5.37 -2.01 -19.49
N ILE A 192 4.48 -2.68 -18.77
CA ILE A 192 4.81 -3.56 -17.67
C ILE A 192 4.26 -4.96 -17.98
N GLU A 193 5.14 -5.95 -17.95
CA GLU A 193 4.80 -7.38 -17.93
C GLU A 193 5.36 -7.94 -16.61
N SER A 194 4.54 -8.20 -15.58
CA SER A 194 5.09 -8.59 -14.27
C SER A 194 5.52 -10.05 -14.21
N GLY A 195 4.75 -10.99 -14.80
CA GLY A 195 5.26 -12.33 -15.08
C GLY A 195 4.41 -13.44 -14.48
N ASP A 196 5.06 -14.42 -13.85
CA ASP A 196 4.35 -15.38 -12.98
C ASP A 196 4.54 -14.92 -11.52
N GLY A 197 3.64 -15.33 -10.62
CA GLY A 197 3.72 -14.97 -9.19
C GLY A 197 2.61 -14.00 -8.79
N ASP A 198 2.38 -13.85 -7.49
CA ASP A 198 1.33 -12.95 -6.99
C ASP A 198 1.91 -11.52 -6.93
N ASP A 199 1.76 -10.76 -8.01
CA ASP A 199 2.43 -9.48 -8.20
C ASP A 199 1.66 -8.29 -7.62
N THR A 200 2.38 -7.22 -7.29
CA THR A 200 1.80 -5.90 -7.01
C THR A 200 2.34 -4.88 -7.99
N VAL A 201 1.48 -4.38 -8.87
CA VAL A 201 1.87 -3.49 -9.97
C VAL A 201 1.18 -2.14 -9.85
N MET A 202 1.98 -1.08 -9.88
CA MET A 202 1.55 0.32 -9.97
C MET A 202 2.02 0.90 -11.31
N GLY A 203 1.10 1.27 -12.20
CA GLY A 203 1.43 1.99 -13.44
C GLY A 203 1.89 3.43 -13.17
N GLY A 204 1.14 4.12 -12.31
CA GLY A 204 1.49 5.44 -11.82
C GLY A 204 0.76 6.54 -12.60
N LYS A 205 1.49 7.48 -13.19
CA LYS A 205 0.86 8.48 -14.07
C LYS A 205 1.17 8.13 -15.50
N GLY A 206 0.18 8.10 -16.37
CA GLY A 206 0.44 7.79 -17.75
C GLY A 206 -0.77 7.23 -18.44
N ASN A 207 -0.54 6.68 -19.62
CA ASN A 207 -1.48 5.77 -20.22
C ASN A 207 -0.66 4.52 -20.36
N ASP A 208 -0.79 3.67 -19.37
CA ASP A 208 0.09 2.57 -19.12
C ASP A 208 -0.52 1.30 -19.70
N VAL A 209 0.33 0.34 -20.01
CA VAL A 209 -0.06 -1.01 -20.44
C VAL A 209 0.53 -1.96 -19.43
N ILE A 210 -0.34 -2.65 -18.70
CA ILE A 210 0.03 -3.58 -17.65
C ILE A 210 -0.55 -4.95 -17.99
N ASP A 211 0.32 -5.95 -18.04
CA ASP A 211 0.00 -7.37 -18.12
C ASP A 211 0.58 -8.03 -16.87
N ALA A 212 -0.29 -8.43 -15.93
CA ALA A 212 0.14 -8.93 -14.63
C ALA A 212 0.57 -10.41 -14.73
N GLY A 213 -0.12 -11.20 -15.55
CA GLY A 213 0.35 -12.51 -16.01
C GLY A 213 -0.30 -13.66 -15.27
N ASP A 214 0.48 -14.60 -14.73
CA ASP A 214 -0.04 -15.77 -14.02
C ASP A 214 0.13 -15.58 -12.51
N GLY A 215 -0.94 -15.52 -11.72
CA GLY A 215 -0.86 -15.25 -10.28
C GLY A 215 -2.15 -14.68 -9.74
N ASP A 216 -2.25 -14.51 -8.42
CA ASP A 216 -3.33 -13.69 -7.86
C ASP A 216 -2.81 -12.24 -7.70
N ASP A 217 -2.99 -11.42 -8.75
CA ASP A 217 -2.31 -10.12 -8.86
C ASP A 217 -3.09 -8.94 -8.26
N LEU A 218 -2.36 -7.92 -7.83
CA LEU A 218 -2.90 -6.61 -7.43
C LEU A 218 -2.40 -5.52 -8.38
N VAL A 219 -3.31 -4.93 -9.16
CA VAL A 219 -3.00 -3.93 -10.18
C VAL A 219 -3.63 -2.57 -9.85
N MET A 220 -2.80 -1.53 -9.84
CA MET A 220 -3.19 -0.13 -9.78
C MET A 220 -2.69 0.59 -11.03
N GLY A 221 -3.59 0.88 -11.99
CA GLY A 221 -3.23 1.63 -13.20
C GLY A 221 -2.75 3.04 -12.87
N GLY A 222 -3.51 3.73 -12.01
CA GLY A 222 -3.21 5.08 -11.58
C GLY A 222 -3.92 6.12 -12.46
N ALA A 223 -3.22 7.19 -12.84
CA ALA A 223 -3.84 8.33 -13.52
C ALA A 223 -3.57 8.33 -15.02
N GLY A 224 -4.64 8.49 -15.80
CA GLY A 224 -4.67 8.54 -17.25
C GLY A 224 -5.41 7.32 -17.80
N ASN A 225 -5.30 7.02 -19.10
CA ASN A 225 -6.15 5.97 -19.69
C ASN A 225 -5.34 4.70 -19.92
N ASP A 226 -5.55 3.70 -19.08
CA ASP A 226 -4.70 2.52 -19.01
C ASP A 226 -5.33 1.30 -19.71
N LEU A 227 -4.47 0.36 -20.10
CA LEU A 227 -4.87 -1.00 -20.46
C LEU A 227 -4.33 -1.93 -19.38
N LEU A 228 -5.25 -2.51 -18.61
CA LEU A 228 -4.93 -3.40 -17.49
C LEU A 228 -5.38 -4.81 -17.84
N ILE A 229 -4.47 -5.76 -17.73
CA ILE A 229 -4.70 -7.18 -17.95
C ILE A 229 -4.26 -7.88 -16.66
N GLY A 230 -5.19 -8.53 -15.96
CA GLY A 230 -4.89 -9.37 -14.79
C GLY A 230 -4.16 -10.61 -15.27
N GLY A 231 -4.88 -11.51 -15.94
CA GLY A 231 -4.26 -12.60 -16.68
C GLY A 231 -4.87 -13.93 -16.28
N THR A 232 -4.10 -14.82 -15.66
CA THR A 232 -4.64 -16.06 -15.09
C THR A 232 -4.46 -16.09 -13.58
N GLY A 233 -5.52 -16.46 -12.87
CA GLY A 233 -5.54 -16.48 -11.41
C GLY A 233 -6.77 -15.74 -10.92
N THR A 234 -6.68 -15.11 -9.76
CA THR A 234 -7.75 -14.31 -9.15
C THR A 234 -7.26 -12.88 -8.95
N ASP A 235 -7.50 -12.04 -9.95
CA ASP A 235 -6.84 -10.74 -10.05
C ASP A 235 -7.70 -9.62 -9.47
N THR A 236 -7.02 -8.64 -8.88
CA THR A 236 -7.63 -7.49 -8.22
C THR A 236 -7.20 -6.20 -8.89
N VAL A 237 -8.14 -5.43 -9.40
CA VAL A 237 -7.91 -4.03 -9.78
C VAL A 237 -8.24 -3.12 -8.60
N SER A 238 -7.34 -2.19 -8.26
CA SER A 238 -7.51 -1.29 -7.12
C SER A 238 -7.49 0.18 -7.52
N PHE A 239 -8.45 0.92 -6.98
CA PHE A 239 -8.62 2.37 -7.10
C PHE A 239 -8.49 3.07 -5.74
N GLN A 240 -7.90 2.41 -4.73
CA GLN A 240 -7.82 2.90 -3.35
C GLN A 240 -7.14 4.28 -3.22
N ASP A 241 -6.19 4.58 -4.12
CA ASP A 241 -5.45 5.85 -4.13
C ASP A 241 -6.09 6.90 -5.06
N SER A 242 -7.28 6.61 -5.59
CA SER A 242 -8.01 7.52 -6.44
C SER A 242 -8.37 8.81 -5.72
N SER A 243 -8.39 9.91 -6.48
CA SER A 243 -8.69 11.24 -5.96
C SER A 243 -10.18 11.63 -6.07
N SER A 244 -11.01 10.74 -6.60
CA SER A 244 -12.45 10.87 -6.76
C SER A 244 -13.11 9.49 -6.79
N GLY A 245 -14.45 9.46 -6.80
CA GLY A 245 -15.17 8.20 -6.99
C GLY A 245 -14.97 7.63 -8.38
N VAL A 246 -15.01 6.31 -8.47
CA VAL A 246 -14.79 5.51 -9.68
C VAL A 246 -16.07 4.82 -10.15
N GLU A 247 -16.14 4.56 -11.45
CA GLU A 247 -17.19 3.73 -12.07
C GLU A 247 -16.50 2.54 -12.74
N VAL A 248 -16.71 1.33 -12.23
CA VAL A 248 -16.08 0.07 -12.65
C VAL A 248 -17.16 -0.89 -13.14
N ASP A 249 -16.98 -1.44 -14.34
CA ASP A 249 -17.86 -2.43 -14.97
C ASP A 249 -17.00 -3.59 -15.50
N LEU A 250 -16.99 -4.71 -14.77
CA LEU A 250 -16.22 -5.91 -15.15
C LEU A 250 -16.82 -6.63 -16.37
N VAL A 251 -18.14 -6.55 -16.60
CA VAL A 251 -18.80 -7.11 -17.79
C VAL A 251 -18.40 -6.35 -19.05
N GLY A 252 -18.38 -5.02 -18.94
CA GLY A 252 -17.96 -4.09 -19.98
C GLY A 252 -16.45 -4.06 -20.17
N GLY A 253 -15.68 -4.47 -19.16
CA GLY A 253 -14.22 -4.40 -19.13
C GLY A 253 -13.73 -2.96 -19.09
N THR A 254 -14.36 -2.10 -18.27
CA THR A 254 -14.04 -0.68 -18.21
C THR A 254 -14.02 -0.13 -16.80
N ALA A 255 -13.14 0.85 -16.55
CA ALA A 255 -13.19 1.69 -15.36
C ALA A 255 -13.01 3.18 -15.71
N SER A 256 -13.53 4.06 -14.86
CA SER A 256 -13.29 5.50 -14.98
C SER A 256 -13.18 6.19 -13.63
N GLY A 257 -12.55 7.37 -13.60
CA GLY A 257 -12.32 8.16 -12.38
C GLY A 257 -11.01 8.93 -12.45
N ASP A 258 -9.89 8.21 -12.31
CA ASP A 258 -8.54 8.71 -12.63
C ASP A 258 -8.18 8.59 -14.11
N GLY A 259 -9.07 7.98 -14.87
CA GLY A 259 -8.80 7.47 -16.20
C GLY A 259 -10.05 7.11 -16.98
N ASN A 260 -9.84 6.54 -18.16
CA ASN A 260 -10.82 5.68 -18.82
C ASN A 260 -10.05 4.43 -19.23
N ASP A 261 -10.15 3.42 -18.39
CA ASP A 261 -9.28 2.25 -18.41
C ASP A 261 -10.01 1.08 -19.05
N GLU A 262 -9.25 0.24 -19.75
CA GLU A 262 -9.72 -1.04 -20.28
C GLU A 262 -9.23 -2.16 -19.35
N LEU A 263 -10.17 -2.97 -18.87
CA LEU A 263 -9.93 -4.05 -17.90
C LEU A 263 -10.14 -5.41 -18.57
N LEU A 264 -9.21 -6.33 -18.39
CA LEU A 264 -9.29 -7.69 -18.92
C LEU A 264 -8.83 -8.70 -17.87
N GLY A 265 -9.68 -9.69 -17.58
CA GLY A 265 -9.33 -10.79 -16.67
C GLY A 265 -9.13 -10.32 -15.22
N PHE A 266 -10.07 -9.53 -14.70
CA PHE A 266 -10.12 -9.19 -13.28
C PHE A 266 -11.41 -9.75 -12.68
N GLU A 267 -11.28 -10.36 -11.51
CA GLU A 267 -12.40 -10.89 -10.74
C GLU A 267 -12.75 -9.97 -9.56
N ASN A 268 -11.79 -9.21 -9.04
CA ASN A 268 -11.95 -8.42 -7.83
C ASN A 268 -11.73 -6.92 -8.06
N VAL A 269 -12.42 -6.11 -7.28
CA VAL A 269 -12.31 -4.65 -7.31
C VAL A 269 -12.18 -4.09 -5.91
N ILE A 270 -11.23 -3.17 -5.73
CA ILE A 270 -11.16 -2.30 -4.56
C ILE A 270 -11.46 -0.87 -5.03
N GLY A 271 -12.53 -0.28 -4.52
CA GLY A 271 -12.93 1.10 -4.74
C GLY A 271 -12.00 2.12 -4.07
N SER A 272 -12.48 3.36 -4.01
CA SER A 272 -11.79 4.54 -3.53
C SER A 272 -12.27 4.95 -2.12
N GLU A 273 -11.86 6.15 -1.68
CA GLU A 273 -12.39 6.77 -0.45
C GLU A 273 -13.57 7.72 -0.74
N PHE A 274 -14.17 7.59 -1.92
CA PHE A 274 -15.28 8.39 -2.40
C PHE A 274 -16.42 7.51 -2.94
N ALA A 275 -17.58 8.12 -3.18
CA ALA A 275 -18.75 7.41 -3.71
C ALA A 275 -18.46 6.76 -5.08
N ASP A 276 -18.44 5.43 -5.10
CA ASP A 276 -18.11 4.60 -6.25
C ASP A 276 -19.35 3.92 -6.85
N THR A 277 -19.20 3.40 -8.06
CA THR A 277 -20.14 2.49 -8.71
C THR A 277 -19.36 1.29 -9.22
N ILE A 278 -19.65 0.09 -8.71
CA ILE A 278 -18.89 -1.13 -8.99
C ILE A 278 -19.86 -2.22 -9.44
N GLU A 279 -19.72 -2.67 -10.68
CA GLU A 279 -20.45 -3.81 -11.26
C GLU A 279 -19.50 -4.98 -11.49
N GLY A 280 -19.73 -6.07 -10.77
CA GLY A 280 -19.11 -7.38 -10.97
C GLY A 280 -19.60 -8.05 -12.25
N ASP A 281 -19.19 -9.30 -12.48
CA ASP A 281 -19.51 -10.02 -13.71
C ASP A 281 -20.38 -11.27 -13.48
N SER A 282 -20.09 -12.36 -14.18
CA SER A 282 -20.78 -13.65 -13.97
C SER A 282 -19.91 -14.68 -13.25
N GLY A 283 -18.73 -14.24 -12.82
CA GLY A 283 -17.70 -15.01 -12.14
C GLY A 283 -18.01 -15.19 -10.66
N VAL A 284 -16.97 -15.20 -9.83
CA VAL A 284 -17.10 -15.04 -8.39
C VAL A 284 -16.26 -13.82 -8.08
N ASN A 285 -16.89 -12.75 -7.61
CA ASN A 285 -16.24 -11.46 -7.43
C ASN A 285 -16.06 -11.13 -5.95
N VAL A 286 -14.93 -10.48 -5.62
CA VAL A 286 -14.76 -9.77 -4.35
C VAL A 286 -14.75 -8.28 -4.63
N LEU A 287 -15.80 -7.58 -4.21
CA LEU A 287 -16.00 -6.17 -4.49
C LEU A 287 -16.02 -5.38 -3.17
N ARG A 288 -15.12 -4.40 -3.05
CA ARG A 288 -15.04 -3.49 -1.90
C ARG A 288 -15.32 -2.06 -2.32
N GLY A 289 -16.30 -1.40 -1.71
CA GLY A 289 -16.62 0.01 -1.95
C GLY A 289 -15.55 0.94 -1.39
N GLY A 290 -15.19 0.74 -0.11
CA GLY A 290 -14.18 1.54 0.57
C GLY A 290 -14.81 2.65 1.41
N GLY A 291 -14.28 3.86 1.32
CA GLY A 291 -14.95 5.00 1.92
C GLY A 291 -15.90 5.60 0.90
N GLY A 292 -17.09 6.04 1.28
CA GLY A 292 -17.99 6.49 0.22
C GLY A 292 -19.45 6.43 0.57
N ASN A 293 -20.22 6.17 -0.46
CA ASN A 293 -21.66 6.04 -0.50
C ASN A 293 -21.84 5.30 -1.82
N ASP A 294 -21.60 4.00 -1.77
CA ASP A 294 -21.20 3.23 -2.94
C ASP A 294 -22.39 2.47 -3.52
N ASP A 295 -22.38 2.24 -4.84
CA ASP A 295 -23.37 1.43 -5.54
C ASP A 295 -22.66 0.17 -6.07
N ILE A 296 -22.88 -0.97 -5.42
CA ILE A 296 -22.18 -2.23 -5.68
C ILE A 296 -23.17 -3.29 -6.15
N SER A 297 -22.88 -3.92 -7.30
CA SER A 297 -23.64 -5.05 -7.82
C SER A 297 -22.71 -6.23 -8.08
N GLY A 298 -22.91 -7.37 -7.41
CA GLY A 298 -22.12 -8.60 -7.61
C GLY A 298 -22.35 -9.21 -8.99
N GLY A 299 -23.61 -9.35 -9.38
CA GLY A 299 -23.99 -9.85 -10.69
C GLY A 299 -24.48 -11.30 -10.60
N ALA A 300 -23.76 -12.23 -11.20
CA ALA A 300 -24.00 -13.64 -10.95
C ALA A 300 -22.71 -14.28 -10.44
N GLY A 301 -22.81 -15.26 -9.55
CA GLY A 301 -21.66 -15.72 -8.80
C GLY A 301 -22.03 -15.92 -7.35
N ASP A 302 -21.17 -16.60 -6.60
CA ASP A 302 -21.26 -16.61 -5.14
C ASP A 302 -20.32 -15.50 -4.65
N ASP A 303 -20.80 -14.26 -4.64
CA ASP A 303 -19.96 -13.06 -4.53
C ASP A 303 -19.68 -12.65 -3.07
N VAL A 304 -18.61 -11.87 -2.85
CA VAL A 304 -18.33 -11.21 -1.57
C VAL A 304 -18.33 -9.70 -1.77
N LEU A 305 -19.31 -9.02 -1.16
CA LEU A 305 -19.55 -7.60 -1.33
C LEU A 305 -19.41 -6.87 0.01
N GLU A 306 -18.52 -5.89 0.07
CA GLU A 306 -18.24 -5.10 1.28
C GLU A 306 -18.44 -3.59 0.96
N GLY A 307 -19.43 -2.95 1.58
CA GLY A 307 -19.66 -1.49 1.47
C GLY A 307 -18.64 -0.67 2.24
N GLU A 308 -18.16 -1.20 3.36
CA GLU A 308 -17.22 -0.56 4.27
C GLU A 308 -17.77 0.71 4.97
N ALA A 309 -17.44 1.92 4.52
CA ALA A 309 -17.78 3.14 5.26
C ALA A 309 -18.56 4.11 4.39
N GLY A 310 -19.85 4.28 4.65
CA GLY A 310 -20.70 4.98 3.71
C GLY A 310 -22.15 4.64 3.96
N ASN A 311 -23.07 5.37 3.32
CA ASN A 311 -24.41 4.82 3.17
C ASN A 311 -24.46 4.16 1.80
N ASP A 312 -24.38 2.84 1.79
CA ASP A 312 -24.09 2.07 0.59
C ASP A 312 -25.35 1.39 0.04
N THR A 313 -25.36 1.11 -1.25
CA THR A 313 -26.40 0.35 -1.94
C THR A 313 -25.72 -0.88 -2.52
N ILE A 314 -26.09 -2.07 -2.05
CA ILE A 314 -25.42 -3.32 -2.44
C ILE A 314 -26.46 -4.34 -2.89
N SER A 315 -26.22 -4.95 -4.05
CA SER A 315 -27.00 -6.07 -4.58
C SER A 315 -26.10 -7.25 -4.89
N GLY A 316 -26.33 -8.41 -4.26
CA GLY A 316 -25.65 -9.68 -4.57
C GLY A 316 -25.95 -10.13 -6.00
N GLY A 317 -27.22 -10.37 -6.28
CA GLY A 317 -27.68 -10.75 -7.61
C GLY A 317 -28.06 -12.22 -7.65
N ALA A 318 -27.29 -13.07 -8.33
CA ALA A 318 -27.61 -14.48 -8.48
C ALA A 318 -26.48 -15.41 -8.05
N GLY A 319 -26.71 -16.20 -7.02
CA GLY A 319 -25.79 -17.15 -6.41
C GLY A 319 -25.84 -16.98 -4.90
N ASP A 320 -25.04 -17.76 -4.17
CA ASP A 320 -25.06 -17.71 -2.70
C ASP A 320 -24.09 -16.59 -2.23
N ASP A 321 -24.60 -15.38 -2.05
CA ASP A 321 -23.79 -14.18 -1.86
C ASP A 321 -23.46 -13.92 -0.38
N THR A 322 -22.32 -13.26 -0.12
CA THR A 322 -21.96 -12.70 1.18
C THR A 322 -21.87 -11.19 1.11
N ILE A 323 -22.73 -10.50 1.87
CA ILE A 323 -22.86 -9.04 1.84
C ILE A 323 -22.63 -8.46 3.24
N ASP A 324 -21.73 -7.47 3.36
CA ASP A 324 -21.55 -6.64 4.56
C ASP A 324 -21.68 -5.16 4.19
N GLY A 325 -22.73 -4.49 4.69
CA GLY A 325 -22.95 -3.06 4.47
C GLY A 325 -21.89 -2.20 5.15
N GLY A 326 -21.42 -2.62 6.32
CA GLY A 326 -20.36 -1.92 7.03
C GLY A 326 -20.91 -0.83 7.95
N ALA A 327 -20.55 0.43 7.72
CA ALA A 327 -20.89 1.54 8.60
C ALA A 327 -21.64 2.65 7.87
N GLY A 328 -22.94 2.76 8.14
CA GLY A 328 -23.79 3.85 7.67
C GLY A 328 -25.24 3.42 7.68
N ALA A 329 -26.06 3.99 6.81
CA ALA A 329 -27.44 3.53 6.67
C ALA A 329 -27.57 2.92 5.29
N ASP A 330 -27.54 1.59 5.23
CA ASP A 330 -27.29 0.85 4.00
C ASP A 330 -28.56 0.27 3.40
N GLU A 331 -28.57 0.07 2.08
CA GLU A 331 -29.62 -0.61 1.33
C GLU A 331 -29.03 -1.89 0.71
N LEU A 332 -29.36 -3.04 1.29
CA LEU A 332 -28.77 -4.33 0.95
C LEU A 332 -29.81 -5.27 0.37
N GLN A 333 -29.48 -5.90 -0.76
CA GLN A 333 -30.28 -6.93 -1.40
C GLN A 333 -29.43 -8.17 -1.69
N GLY A 334 -29.82 -9.34 -1.17
CA GLY A 334 -29.17 -10.62 -1.50
C GLY A 334 -29.43 -11.00 -2.95
N GLY A 335 -30.70 -11.24 -3.29
CA GLY A 335 -31.12 -11.55 -4.65
C GLY A 335 -31.68 -12.95 -4.74
N SER A 336 -31.05 -13.84 -5.51
CA SER A 336 -31.44 -15.25 -5.60
C SER A 336 -30.27 -16.15 -5.20
N GLY A 337 -30.52 -17.14 -4.35
CA GLY A 337 -29.50 -17.96 -3.74
C GLY A 337 -29.64 -17.93 -2.22
N ASP A 338 -28.88 -18.75 -1.51
CA ASP A 338 -28.91 -18.78 -0.05
C ASP A 338 -27.89 -17.74 0.48
N ASP A 339 -28.35 -16.53 0.78
CA ASP A 339 -27.45 -15.39 1.04
C ASP A 339 -27.05 -15.23 2.51
N VAL A 340 -25.89 -14.62 2.76
CA VAL A 340 -25.42 -14.18 4.08
C VAL A 340 -25.28 -12.66 4.08
N ILE A 341 -26.14 -11.97 4.83
CA ILE A 341 -26.20 -10.50 4.81
C ILE A 341 -26.03 -9.91 6.21
N SER A 342 -25.14 -8.94 6.32
CA SER A 342 -24.88 -8.11 7.51
C SER A 342 -25.13 -6.65 7.16
N GLY A 343 -26.04 -5.98 7.86
CA GLY A 343 -26.25 -4.53 7.77
C GLY A 343 -25.04 -3.76 8.30
N GLY A 344 -24.71 -4.00 9.58
CA GLY A 344 -23.49 -3.50 10.19
C GLY A 344 -23.80 -2.45 11.27
N GLU A 345 -23.16 -1.29 11.22
CA GLU A 345 -23.48 -0.15 12.08
C GLU A 345 -24.42 0.84 11.38
N GLY A 346 -25.58 1.12 11.96
CA GLY A 346 -26.50 2.18 11.55
C GLY A 346 -27.89 1.62 11.22
N ASP A 347 -28.74 2.45 10.60
CA ASP A 347 -30.15 2.12 10.42
C ASP A 347 -30.37 1.53 9.02
N ASP A 348 -30.31 0.20 8.91
CA ASP A 348 -30.17 -0.48 7.61
C ASP A 348 -31.50 -0.97 7.02
N HIS A 349 -31.56 -1.07 5.70
CA HIS A 349 -32.61 -1.76 4.96
C HIS A 349 -32.04 -3.01 4.30
N VAL A 350 -32.54 -4.19 4.68
CA VAL A 350 -32.00 -5.47 4.21
C VAL A 350 -33.11 -6.35 3.64
N GLU A 351 -32.96 -6.77 2.39
CA GLU A 351 -33.80 -7.75 1.71
C GLU A 351 -32.97 -8.99 1.33
N GLY A 352 -33.33 -10.17 1.86
CA GLY A 352 -32.69 -11.45 1.48
C GLY A 352 -33.02 -11.81 0.03
N GLY A 353 -34.24 -12.28 -0.21
CA GLY A 353 -34.76 -12.45 -1.57
C GLY A 353 -35.33 -13.84 -1.83
N GLU A 354 -34.84 -14.52 -2.86
CA GLU A 354 -35.18 -15.91 -3.16
C GLU A 354 -34.11 -16.85 -2.59
N GLY A 355 -34.41 -17.60 -1.54
CA GLY A 355 -33.48 -18.59 -0.98
C GLY A 355 -33.65 -18.69 0.52
N ASP A 356 -32.84 -19.51 1.18
CA ASP A 356 -32.83 -19.64 2.63
C ASP A 356 -31.73 -18.74 3.24
N ASP A 357 -32.09 -17.48 3.54
CA ASP A 357 -31.11 -16.44 3.87
C ASP A 357 -30.71 -16.39 5.36
N ILE A 358 -29.49 -15.93 5.63
CA ILE A 358 -28.99 -15.57 6.96
C ILE A 358 -28.80 -14.07 7.01
N ILE A 359 -29.63 -13.38 7.79
CA ILE A 359 -29.65 -11.92 7.84
C ILE A 359 -29.43 -11.40 9.26
N SER A 360 -28.47 -10.48 9.40
CA SER A 360 -28.24 -9.71 10.61
C SER A 360 -28.33 -8.22 10.30
N GLY A 361 -29.24 -7.49 10.93
CA GLY A 361 -29.28 -6.03 10.80
C GLY A 361 -28.06 -5.37 11.45
N GLY A 362 -27.65 -5.87 12.62
CA GLY A 362 -26.47 -5.35 13.31
C GLY A 362 -26.86 -4.32 14.37
N ALA A 363 -26.26 -3.14 14.33
CA ALA A 363 -26.40 -2.11 15.34
C ALA A 363 -27.17 -0.89 14.81
N GLY A 364 -28.47 -0.86 15.02
CA GLY A 364 -29.30 0.31 14.77
C GLY A 364 -30.78 -0.02 14.81
N ASP A 365 -31.60 0.83 14.20
CA ASP A 365 -33.03 0.58 14.02
C ASP A 365 -33.28 0.02 12.58
N ASP A 366 -33.06 -1.29 12.41
CA ASP A 366 -33.02 -1.93 11.07
C ASP A 366 -34.39 -2.39 10.53
N GLU A 367 -34.56 -2.37 9.22
CA GLU A 367 -35.69 -2.93 8.48
C GLU A 367 -35.27 -4.19 7.69
N ILE A 368 -35.72 -5.38 8.13
CA ILE A 368 -35.31 -6.66 7.54
C ILE A 368 -36.49 -7.39 6.86
N GLN A 369 -36.43 -7.49 5.53
CA GLN A 369 -37.24 -8.37 4.70
C GLN A 369 -36.47 -9.65 4.38
N GLY A 370 -37.10 -10.80 4.61
CA GLY A 370 -36.42 -12.09 4.47
C GLY A 370 -36.55 -12.61 3.05
N GLY A 371 -37.76 -12.57 2.51
CA GLY A 371 -38.02 -12.94 1.13
C GLY A 371 -38.99 -14.11 1.03
N SER A 372 -38.81 -14.95 0.03
CA SER A 372 -39.71 -16.08 -0.28
C SER A 372 -39.24 -17.44 0.23
N GLY A 373 -38.08 -17.50 0.90
CA GLY A 373 -37.56 -18.64 1.63
C GLY A 373 -38.46 -19.10 2.77
N ASP A 374 -38.48 -20.41 3.03
CA ASP A 374 -39.29 -20.99 4.11
C ASP A 374 -38.51 -21.03 5.46
N GLU A 375 -37.20 -20.73 5.50
CA GLU A 375 -36.34 -20.84 6.70
C GLU A 375 -35.40 -19.66 7.06
N ASP A 376 -35.62 -18.44 6.55
CA ASP A 376 -34.73 -17.29 6.83
C ASP A 376 -34.42 -17.10 8.32
N ARG A 377 -33.14 -16.95 8.64
CA ARG A 377 -32.68 -16.69 10.02
C ARG A 377 -32.36 -15.22 10.20
N LYS A 378 -33.18 -14.55 11.00
CA LYS A 378 -33.04 -13.12 11.31
C LYS A 378 -32.49 -12.90 12.71
N SER A 379 -31.46 -12.07 12.83
CA SER A 379 -31.12 -11.42 14.10
C SER A 379 -31.14 -9.90 14.00
N THR A 380 -31.80 -9.29 14.97
CA THR A 380 -31.77 -7.87 15.30
C THR A 380 -30.94 -7.68 16.56
#